data_AF-F6HB33-F1
#
_entry.id   AF-F6HB33-F1
#
_cell.length_a   1.000
_cell.length_b   1.000
_cell.length_c   1.000
_cell.angle_alpha   90.00
_cell.angle_beta   90.00
_cell.angle_gamma   90.00
#
_symmetry.space_group_name_H-M   'P 1'
#
loop_
_entity.id
_entity.type
_entity.pdbx_description
1 polymer ?
#
loop_
_entity_poly.entity_id
_entity_poly.type
_entity_poly.pdbx_seq_one_letter_code
_entity_poly.pdbx_strand_id
1 'polypeptide(L)'
;MEPINPISMEQPKGPSFRVEDGHTVKWANWELHLKADQRAGMIISQAKVRDSETGELRSVMYKGFASEMFVPYMDPDEAWYFKSYMDAGEFGLGGTALALVPLNDCPRNSYYMDGVFVASDGKPLIQSNMICVFARYTGDVGWRHSETFLPGFNIREARPNVTLVARIAASVGNYDYIFDWEFQTDGLIRVKVGLSGMLMVKGTPLENIHQAPNQDDMSGTLVSENVIGVVHDHFITFHLDLDIDNTDNSFVKVNLVKEETLTGQSPRKSYLKAKRNVAATENDAKIKLKLYDPSEFHVINPLKRSRLGNSAWIQDCPQWHRG
;
A
#
# COMPACT_ATOMS: atom_id res chain seq x y z
N MET A 1 22.86 -4.21 -23.32
CA MET A 1 21.53 -4.67 -22.84
C MET A 1 20.65 -4.74 -24.08
N GLU A 2 19.98 -5.86 -24.32
CA GLU A 2 19.06 -5.98 -25.45
C GLU A 2 17.79 -5.15 -25.20
N PRO A 3 17.23 -4.46 -26.21
CA PRO A 3 16.03 -3.67 -26.04
C PRO A 3 14.81 -4.56 -25.81
N ILE A 4 13.89 -4.10 -24.95
CA ILE A 4 12.61 -4.79 -24.71
C ILE A 4 11.66 -4.50 -25.87
N ASN A 5 10.95 -5.54 -26.35
CA ASN A 5 9.93 -5.37 -27.38
C ASN A 5 8.76 -4.51 -26.87
N PRO A 6 8.20 -3.59 -27.68
CA PRO A 6 7.05 -2.78 -27.28
C PRO A 6 5.84 -3.62 -26.89
N ILE A 7 5.11 -3.20 -25.85
CA ILE A 7 3.84 -3.78 -25.41
C ILE A 7 2.75 -2.72 -25.55
N SER A 8 1.60 -3.11 -26.10
CA SER A 8 0.40 -2.25 -26.17
C SER A 8 -0.78 -2.92 -25.48
N MET A 9 -1.52 -2.14 -24.69
CA MET A 9 -2.77 -2.55 -24.05
C MET A 9 -3.85 -1.52 -24.39
N GLU A 10 -5.00 -2.01 -24.86
CA GLU A 10 -6.09 -1.17 -25.33
C GLU A 10 -7.38 -1.45 -24.55
N GLN A 11 -8.20 -0.40 -24.39
CA GLN A 11 -9.55 -0.50 -23.86
C GLN A 11 -10.53 0.01 -24.93
N PRO A 12 -11.00 -0.84 -25.85
CA PRO A 12 -11.80 -0.43 -27.01
C PRO A 12 -13.10 0.29 -26.67
N LYS A 13 -13.59 0.13 -25.43
CA LYS A 13 -14.81 0.77 -24.91
C LYS A 13 -14.52 1.91 -23.93
N GLY A 14 -13.27 2.36 -23.86
CA GLY A 14 -12.79 3.30 -22.86
C GLY A 14 -12.57 2.67 -21.47
N PRO A 15 -12.13 3.46 -20.49
CA PRO A 15 -11.91 2.99 -19.13
C PRO A 15 -13.22 2.56 -18.45
N SER A 16 -13.16 1.52 -17.63
CA SER A 16 -14.31 1.02 -16.86
C SER A 16 -14.63 1.83 -15.60
N PHE A 17 -13.85 2.87 -15.32
CA PHE A 17 -14.09 3.79 -14.21
C PHE A 17 -14.64 5.12 -14.74
N ARG A 18 -15.33 5.86 -13.86
CA ARG A 18 -15.81 7.21 -14.12
C ARG A 18 -15.33 8.12 -13.00
N VAL A 19 -15.00 9.35 -13.35
CA VAL A 19 -14.69 10.40 -12.39
C VAL A 19 -15.77 11.47 -12.50
N GLU A 20 -16.55 11.61 -11.44
CA GLU A 20 -17.61 12.60 -11.31
C GLU A 20 -17.11 13.79 -10.49
N ASP A 21 -17.49 15.00 -10.89
CA ASP A 21 -17.12 16.27 -10.24
C ASP A 21 -15.61 16.43 -9.99
N GLY A 22 -14.79 15.80 -10.83
CA GLY A 22 -13.34 15.84 -10.77
C GLY A 22 -12.68 14.95 -9.71
N HIS A 23 -13.41 14.50 -8.68
CA HIS A 23 -12.83 13.85 -7.49
C HIS A 23 -13.49 12.53 -7.09
N THR A 24 -14.74 12.27 -7.47
CA THR A 24 -15.47 11.05 -7.09
C THR A 24 -15.23 9.96 -8.12
N VAL A 25 -14.50 8.91 -7.75
CA VAL A 25 -14.19 7.79 -8.62
C VAL A 25 -15.16 6.63 -8.37
N LYS A 26 -15.82 6.19 -9.44
CA LYS A 26 -16.69 4.99 -9.45
C LYS A 26 -16.10 3.95 -10.39
N TRP A 27 -15.89 2.74 -9.89
CA TRP A 27 -15.32 1.65 -10.68
C TRP A 27 -15.81 0.31 -10.17
N ALA A 28 -16.36 -0.53 -11.06
CA ALA A 28 -16.93 -1.83 -10.69
C ALA A 28 -17.91 -1.71 -9.50
N ASN A 29 -17.55 -2.29 -8.35
CA ASN A 29 -18.30 -2.21 -7.10
C ASN A 29 -17.78 -1.13 -6.14
N TRP A 30 -16.77 -0.34 -6.49
CA TRP A 30 -16.20 0.70 -5.63
C TRP A 30 -16.72 2.10 -5.97
N GLU A 31 -16.86 2.90 -4.91
CA GLU A 31 -17.05 4.35 -4.96
C GLU A 31 -16.13 4.98 -3.90
N LEU A 32 -15.33 5.98 -4.30
CA LEU A 32 -14.38 6.65 -3.42
C LEU A 32 -14.12 8.09 -3.89
N HIS A 33 -13.63 8.94 -2.99
CA HIS A 33 -13.22 10.31 -3.29
C HIS A 33 -11.70 10.45 -3.23
N LEU A 34 -11.12 11.13 -4.22
CA LEU A 34 -9.69 11.42 -4.30
C LEU A 34 -9.42 12.90 -4.11
N LYS A 35 -8.49 13.22 -3.21
CA LYS A 35 -8.04 14.60 -2.95
C LYS A 35 -6.52 14.71 -2.98
N ALA A 36 -6.02 15.72 -3.67
CA ALA A 36 -4.64 16.18 -3.53
C ALA A 36 -4.50 17.05 -2.26
N ASP A 37 -3.44 16.82 -1.49
CA ASP A 37 -3.15 17.53 -0.25
C ASP A 37 -1.67 17.91 -0.20
N GLN A 38 -1.37 19.18 0.12
CA GLN A 38 -0.01 19.72 0.11
C GLN A 38 0.94 18.89 1.00
N ARG A 39 0.47 18.41 2.15
CA ARG A 39 1.28 17.66 3.11
C ARG A 39 1.22 16.15 2.85
N ALA A 40 0.02 15.60 2.78
CA ALA A 40 -0.20 14.16 2.69
C ALA A 40 -0.03 13.58 1.28
N GLY A 41 0.04 14.43 0.25
CA GLY A 41 0.09 14.00 -1.15
C GLY A 41 -1.29 13.63 -1.66
N MET A 42 -1.66 12.36 -1.53
CA MET A 42 -2.96 11.83 -1.99
C MET A 42 -3.75 11.29 -0.80
N ILE A 43 -5.00 11.74 -0.69
CA ILE A 43 -5.96 11.27 0.31
C ILE A 43 -7.10 10.54 -0.39
N ILE A 44 -7.33 9.30 0.01
CA ILE A 44 -8.54 8.55 -0.29
C ILE A 44 -9.58 8.88 0.78
N SER A 45 -10.83 9.12 0.40
CA SER A 45 -11.92 9.32 1.35
C SER A 45 -13.19 8.58 0.93
N GLN A 46 -14.01 8.22 1.92
CA GLN A 46 -15.31 7.58 1.73
C GLN A 46 -15.28 6.38 0.78
N ALA A 47 -14.29 5.51 0.91
CA ALA A 47 -14.22 4.29 0.13
C ALA A 47 -15.33 3.33 0.57
N LYS A 48 -16.24 3.05 -0.37
CA LYS A 48 -17.41 2.20 -0.20
C LYS A 48 -17.41 1.11 -1.24
N VAL A 49 -17.87 -0.07 -0.84
CA VAL A 49 -18.08 -1.21 -1.73
C VAL A 49 -19.57 -1.50 -1.87
N ARG A 50 -20.02 -1.77 -3.09
CA ARG A 50 -21.39 -2.16 -3.38
C ARG A 50 -21.58 -3.63 -3.07
N ASP A 51 -22.52 -3.92 -2.18
CA ASP A 51 -22.93 -5.27 -1.85
C ASP A 51 -23.59 -5.94 -3.06
N SER A 52 -23.13 -7.13 -3.43
CA SER A 52 -23.63 -7.85 -4.60
C SER A 52 -25.03 -8.43 -4.41
N GLU A 53 -25.45 -8.68 -3.17
CA GLU A 53 -26.77 -9.25 -2.85
C GLU A 53 -27.82 -8.14 -2.68
N THR A 54 -27.49 -7.08 -1.93
CA THR A 54 -28.45 -6.01 -1.61
C THR A 54 -28.37 -4.81 -2.55
N GLY A 55 -27.23 -4.62 -3.22
CA GLY A 55 -26.96 -3.43 -4.04
C GLY A 55 -26.62 -2.17 -3.25
N GLU A 56 -26.64 -2.23 -1.92
CA GLU A 56 -26.32 -1.10 -1.03
C GLU A 56 -24.82 -0.78 -1.04
N LEU A 57 -24.48 0.51 -0.90
CA LEU A 57 -23.10 0.94 -0.70
C LEU A 57 -22.73 0.80 0.78
N ARG A 58 -21.74 -0.03 1.06
CA ARG A 58 -21.24 -0.35 2.39
C ARG A 58 -19.91 0.33 2.62
N SER A 59 -19.80 1.03 3.75
CA SER A 59 -18.58 1.77 4.11
C SER A 59 -17.44 0.80 4.47
N VAL A 60 -16.23 1.14 4.02
CA VAL A 60 -15.00 0.39 4.32
C VAL A 60 -13.97 1.29 4.98
N MET A 61 -13.71 2.46 4.41
CA MET A 61 -12.70 3.40 4.93
C MET A 61 -13.17 4.84 4.72
N TYR A 62 -13.24 5.61 5.80
CA TYR A 62 -13.60 7.02 5.74
C TYR A 62 -12.45 7.87 5.20
N LYS A 63 -11.22 7.60 5.62
CA LYS A 63 -10.03 8.37 5.18
C LYS A 63 -8.75 7.54 5.23
N GLY A 64 -7.98 7.55 4.15
CA GLY A 64 -6.71 6.84 4.02
C GLY A 64 -5.62 7.70 3.38
N PHE A 65 -4.45 7.79 3.99
CA PHE A 65 -3.27 8.48 3.44
C PHE A 65 -1.96 8.10 4.14
N ALA A 66 -0.81 8.36 3.52
CA ALA A 66 0.50 8.29 4.17
C ALA A 66 0.65 9.51 5.09
N SER A 67 0.66 9.29 6.41
CA SER A 67 0.66 10.38 7.39
C SER A 67 2.04 10.97 7.64
N GLU A 68 3.06 10.11 7.60
CA GLU A 68 4.45 10.52 7.77
C GLU A 68 5.42 9.52 7.15
N MET A 69 6.60 10.01 6.78
CA MET A 69 7.74 9.20 6.39
C MET A 69 8.93 9.58 7.25
N PHE A 70 9.70 8.59 7.71
CA PHE A 70 10.89 8.81 8.54
C PHE A 70 12.09 8.11 7.93
N VAL A 71 13.13 8.89 7.59
CA VAL A 71 14.33 8.41 6.87
C VAL A 71 15.60 8.71 7.68
N PRO A 72 15.92 7.89 8.71
CA PRO A 72 17.14 8.06 9.50
C PRO A 72 18.37 7.49 8.79
N TYR A 73 19.43 8.29 8.70
CA TYR A 73 20.75 7.83 8.27
C TYR A 73 21.58 7.31 9.45
N MET A 74 22.35 6.25 9.21
CA MET A 74 23.10 5.52 10.24
C MET A 74 24.60 5.89 10.28
N ASP A 75 24.93 7.14 9.95
CA ASP A 75 26.31 7.66 10.00
C ASP A 75 26.43 8.73 11.11
N PRO A 76 27.25 8.48 12.15
CA PRO A 76 27.39 9.39 13.28
C PRO A 76 28.33 10.58 13.00
N ASP A 77 28.96 10.66 11.83
CA ASP A 77 29.85 11.78 11.50
C ASP A 77 29.10 13.12 11.53
N GLU A 78 29.84 14.20 11.77
CA GLU A 78 29.31 15.57 11.90
C GLU A 78 28.44 15.99 10.70
N ALA A 79 28.76 15.52 9.50
CA ALA A 79 28.02 15.82 8.28
C ALA A 79 26.72 14.98 8.10
N TRP A 80 26.46 13.99 8.95
CA TRP A 80 25.40 13.00 8.76
C TRP A 80 24.52 12.75 9.98
N TYR A 81 25.01 12.91 11.22
CA TYR A 81 24.29 12.51 12.43
C TYR A 81 22.89 13.14 12.59
N PHE A 82 22.66 14.30 11.96
CA PHE A 82 21.40 15.04 12.02
C PHE A 82 20.43 14.71 10.86
N LYS A 83 20.84 13.89 9.89
CA LYS A 83 20.01 13.54 8.74
C LYS A 83 19.02 12.44 9.11
N SER A 84 17.85 12.87 9.53
CA SER A 84 16.73 11.99 9.86
C SER A 84 15.42 12.62 9.38
N TYR A 85 15.24 12.64 8.07
CA TYR A 85 14.17 13.41 7.43
C TYR A 85 12.79 12.91 7.83
N MET A 86 11.87 13.86 8.01
CA MET A 86 10.45 13.61 8.17
C MET A 86 9.70 14.13 6.95
N ASP A 87 9.71 13.37 5.85
CA ASP A 87 9.47 13.94 4.52
C ASP A 87 8.11 14.62 4.36
N ALA A 88 7.05 14.02 4.90
CA ALA A 88 5.72 14.60 4.80
C ALA A 88 5.57 15.82 5.71
N GLY A 89 6.18 15.79 6.91
CA GLY A 89 6.15 16.89 7.86
C GLY A 89 7.02 18.09 7.48
N GLU A 90 8.21 17.85 6.93
CA GLU A 90 9.23 18.87 6.65
C GLU A 90 9.11 19.46 5.25
N PHE A 91 8.81 18.63 4.24
CA PHE A 91 8.77 19.05 2.83
C PHE A 91 7.36 18.97 2.23
N GLY A 92 6.54 18.03 2.70
CA GLY A 92 5.18 17.80 2.22
C GLY A 92 5.15 16.97 0.94
N LEU A 93 4.54 15.77 1.01
CA LEU A 93 4.48 14.84 -0.12
C LEU A 93 3.71 15.40 -1.31
N GLY A 94 2.73 16.27 -1.08
CA GLY A 94 1.99 16.91 -2.17
C GLY A 94 2.79 17.99 -2.85
N GLY A 95 3.47 18.84 -2.08
CA GLY A 95 4.36 19.87 -2.61
C GLY A 95 5.50 19.29 -3.45
N THR A 96 5.97 18.09 -3.12
CA THR A 96 7.04 17.39 -3.84
C THR A 96 6.55 16.43 -4.94
N ALA A 97 5.24 16.33 -5.18
CA ALA A 97 4.67 15.43 -6.18
C ALA A 97 4.62 16.05 -7.58
N LEU A 98 5.62 15.78 -8.40
CA LEU A 98 5.72 16.34 -9.74
C LEU A 98 4.72 15.72 -10.73
N ALA A 99 4.58 16.37 -11.89
CA ALA A 99 3.69 15.90 -12.95
C ALA A 99 4.12 14.50 -13.44
N LEU A 100 3.19 13.55 -13.39
CA LEU A 100 3.40 12.17 -13.85
C LEU A 100 3.63 12.14 -15.36
N VAL A 101 4.66 11.42 -15.80
CA VAL A 101 5.04 11.28 -17.21
C VAL A 101 4.12 10.27 -17.91
N PRO A 102 3.30 10.68 -18.90
CA PRO A 102 2.38 9.77 -19.58
C PRO A 102 3.11 8.61 -20.26
N LEU A 103 2.49 7.44 -20.24
CA LEU A 103 3.00 6.15 -20.75
C LEU A 103 4.18 5.54 -19.98
N ASN A 104 4.89 6.32 -19.17
CA ASN A 104 5.99 5.84 -18.33
C ASN A 104 5.50 5.60 -16.89
N ASP A 105 4.90 6.62 -16.28
CA ASP A 105 4.38 6.52 -14.91
C ASP A 105 2.95 5.97 -14.89
N CYS A 106 2.15 6.28 -15.91
CA CYS A 106 0.76 5.83 -16.01
C CYS A 106 0.39 5.40 -17.43
N PRO A 107 -0.46 4.37 -17.61
CA PRO A 107 -0.82 3.84 -18.92
C PRO A 107 -1.69 4.82 -19.73
N ARG A 108 -1.83 4.53 -21.04
CA ARG A 108 -2.50 5.41 -22.02
C ARG A 108 -3.88 5.92 -21.62
N ASN A 109 -4.71 5.07 -21.01
CA ASN A 109 -6.10 5.41 -20.67
C ASN A 109 -6.26 5.90 -19.22
N SER A 110 -5.23 6.57 -18.70
CA SER A 110 -5.27 7.16 -17.36
C SER A 110 -6.05 8.47 -17.37
N TYR A 111 -6.81 8.70 -16.31
CA TYR A 111 -7.35 10.01 -15.98
C TYR A 111 -6.38 10.74 -15.06
N TYR A 112 -6.09 12.01 -15.33
CA TYR A 112 -5.16 12.80 -14.54
C TYR A 112 -5.89 13.87 -13.74
N MET A 113 -5.43 14.12 -12.53
CA MET A 113 -5.94 15.14 -11.63
C MET A 113 -4.81 16.10 -11.25
N ASP A 114 -5.11 17.38 -11.27
CA ASP A 114 -4.20 18.43 -10.82
C ASP A 114 -4.29 18.60 -9.30
N GLY A 115 -3.15 18.91 -8.68
CA GLY A 115 -3.09 19.45 -7.32
C GLY A 115 -3.26 20.97 -7.35
N VAL A 116 -4.12 21.52 -6.49
CA VAL A 116 -4.25 22.98 -6.33
C VAL A 116 -3.91 23.34 -4.90
N PHE A 117 -2.82 24.09 -4.74
CA PHE A 117 -2.19 24.40 -3.48
C PHE A 117 -1.98 25.90 -3.31
N VAL A 118 -1.34 26.29 -2.21
CA VAL A 118 -1.03 27.68 -1.89
C VAL A 118 0.49 27.83 -1.83
N ALA A 119 1.04 28.73 -2.64
CA ALA A 119 2.45 29.11 -2.63
C ALA A 119 2.80 29.94 -1.39
N SER A 120 4.09 30.15 -1.14
CA SER A 120 4.58 30.93 0.00
C SER A 120 4.13 32.41 0.00
N ASP A 121 3.74 32.95 -1.16
CA ASP A 121 3.17 34.30 -1.31
C ASP A 121 1.63 34.33 -1.20
N GLY A 122 1.01 33.21 -0.87
CA GLY A 122 -0.45 33.06 -0.73
C GLY A 122 -1.20 32.87 -2.04
N LYS A 123 -0.52 32.82 -3.20
CA LYS A 123 -1.17 32.60 -4.49
C LYS A 123 -1.44 31.13 -4.76
N PRO A 124 -2.46 30.80 -5.58
CA PRO A 124 -2.69 29.42 -5.99
C PRO A 124 -1.50 28.88 -6.81
N LEU A 125 -1.02 27.71 -6.41
CA LEU A 125 -0.05 26.90 -7.15
C LEU A 125 -0.78 25.70 -7.74
N ILE A 126 -0.74 25.55 -9.07
CA ILE A 126 -1.34 24.41 -9.76
C ILE A 126 -0.22 23.45 -10.15
N GLN A 127 -0.35 22.21 -9.70
CA GLN A 127 0.56 21.10 -9.96
C GLN A 127 -0.13 20.12 -10.90
N SER A 128 0.15 20.25 -12.19
CA SER A 128 -0.55 19.51 -13.24
C SER A 128 -0.26 18.01 -13.19
N ASN A 129 -1.24 17.16 -13.50
CA ASN A 129 -1.08 15.71 -13.62
C ASN A 129 -0.43 15.04 -12.38
N MET A 130 -0.77 15.54 -11.19
CA MET A 130 -0.18 15.10 -9.92
C MET A 130 -0.66 13.70 -9.50
N ILE A 131 -1.92 13.36 -9.77
CA ILE A 131 -2.50 12.05 -9.51
C ILE A 131 -2.99 11.47 -10.83
N CYS A 132 -2.74 10.17 -11.07
CA CYS A 132 -3.35 9.45 -12.17
C CYS A 132 -4.21 8.28 -11.68
N VAL A 133 -5.33 8.05 -12.34
CA VAL A 133 -6.28 6.98 -12.08
C VAL A 133 -6.39 6.09 -13.31
N PHE A 134 -6.19 4.79 -13.16
CA PHE A 134 -6.25 3.85 -14.28
C PHE A 134 -6.68 2.45 -13.86
N ALA A 135 -7.18 1.68 -14.82
CA ALA A 135 -7.39 0.24 -14.63
C ALA A 135 -6.11 -0.51 -14.98
N ARG A 136 -5.68 -1.43 -14.12
CA ARG A 136 -4.50 -2.27 -14.30
C ARG A 136 -4.92 -3.71 -14.59
N TYR A 137 -4.33 -4.30 -15.62
CA TYR A 137 -4.39 -5.73 -15.92
C TYR A 137 -2.96 -6.27 -16.00
N THR A 138 -2.55 -7.03 -15.00
CA THR A 138 -1.17 -7.58 -14.90
C THR A 138 -1.05 -8.99 -15.47
N GLY A 139 -2.17 -9.59 -15.92
CA GLY A 139 -2.23 -11.02 -16.25
C GLY A 139 -2.47 -11.92 -15.04
N ASP A 140 -2.61 -11.34 -13.84
CA ASP A 140 -2.94 -12.09 -12.63
C ASP A 140 -4.34 -12.72 -12.71
N VAL A 141 -4.51 -13.86 -12.04
CA VAL A 141 -5.80 -14.57 -11.97
C VAL A 141 -6.57 -14.05 -10.77
N GLY A 142 -7.79 -13.55 -10.98
CA GLY A 142 -8.70 -13.16 -9.91
C GLY A 142 -9.21 -14.38 -9.15
N TRP A 143 -9.70 -15.38 -9.89
CA TRP A 143 -9.93 -16.73 -9.36
C TRP A 143 -9.98 -17.74 -10.50
N ARG A 144 -9.74 -19.01 -10.18
CA ARG A 144 -9.90 -20.11 -11.13
C ARG A 144 -10.27 -21.42 -10.44
N HIS A 145 -10.96 -22.29 -11.15
CA HIS A 145 -11.22 -23.65 -10.74
C HIS A 145 -11.21 -24.61 -11.94
N SER A 146 -10.82 -25.85 -11.70
CA SER A 146 -10.86 -26.92 -12.70
C SER A 146 -11.24 -28.21 -12.00
N GLU A 147 -12.42 -28.73 -12.29
CA GLU A 147 -12.93 -29.97 -11.70
C GLU A 147 -12.49 -31.15 -12.55
N THR A 148 -11.95 -32.19 -11.89
CA THR A 148 -11.33 -33.35 -12.54
C THR A 148 -11.96 -34.68 -12.10
N PHE A 149 -12.67 -34.70 -10.98
CA PHE A 149 -13.18 -35.93 -10.36
C PHE A 149 -14.64 -36.21 -10.65
N LEU A 150 -15.32 -35.36 -11.42
CA LEU A 150 -16.68 -35.60 -11.91
C LEU A 150 -16.65 -36.23 -13.30
N PRO A 151 -16.86 -37.57 -13.43
CA PRO A 151 -16.83 -38.22 -14.73
C PRO A 151 -17.90 -37.65 -15.66
N GLY A 152 -17.54 -37.42 -16.92
CA GLY A 152 -18.46 -36.91 -17.94
C GLY A 152 -18.66 -35.39 -17.95
N PHE A 153 -18.04 -34.64 -17.02
CA PHE A 153 -18.08 -33.18 -16.98
C PHE A 153 -16.71 -32.57 -17.27
N ASN A 154 -16.65 -31.54 -18.13
CA ASN A 154 -15.44 -30.76 -18.39
C ASN A 154 -15.63 -29.33 -17.86
N ILE A 155 -15.47 -29.15 -16.55
CA ILE A 155 -15.70 -27.86 -15.88
C ILE A 155 -14.35 -27.18 -15.63
N ARG A 156 -14.13 -26.06 -16.33
CA ARG A 156 -12.96 -25.19 -16.15
C ARG A 156 -13.42 -23.74 -16.25
N GLU A 157 -13.06 -22.95 -15.26
CA GLU A 157 -13.44 -21.54 -15.20
C GLU A 157 -12.30 -20.72 -14.61
N ALA A 158 -12.02 -19.56 -15.21
CA ALA A 158 -11.02 -18.63 -14.72
C ALA A 158 -11.47 -17.20 -15.01
N ARG A 159 -11.17 -16.28 -14.09
CA ARG A 159 -11.45 -14.85 -14.23
C ARG A 159 -10.17 -14.04 -14.03
N PRO A 160 -9.91 -13.03 -14.88
CA PRO A 160 -8.75 -12.16 -14.73
C PRO A 160 -8.86 -11.26 -13.51
N ASN A 161 -7.73 -10.91 -12.91
CA ASN A 161 -7.66 -9.85 -11.92
C ASN A 161 -7.48 -8.49 -12.64
N VAL A 162 -8.45 -7.60 -12.47
CA VAL A 162 -8.39 -6.23 -12.96
C VAL A 162 -8.60 -5.33 -11.75
N THR A 163 -7.71 -4.35 -11.56
CA THR A 163 -7.74 -3.47 -10.40
C THR A 163 -7.85 -2.01 -10.83
N LEU A 164 -8.45 -1.16 -10.00
CA LEU A 164 -8.37 0.29 -10.13
C LEU A 164 -7.15 0.77 -9.34
N VAL A 165 -6.30 1.60 -9.94
CA VAL A 165 -5.13 2.17 -9.30
C VAL A 165 -5.23 3.69 -9.31
N ALA A 166 -5.09 4.32 -8.15
CA ALA A 166 -4.77 5.74 -8.01
C ALA A 166 -3.29 5.85 -7.63
N ARG A 167 -2.52 6.63 -8.40
CA ARG A 167 -1.07 6.76 -8.26
C ARG A 167 -0.65 8.21 -8.11
N ILE A 168 0.33 8.43 -7.24
CA ILE A 168 1.11 9.67 -7.11
C ILE A 168 2.60 9.29 -7.03
N ALA A 169 3.48 10.15 -7.55
CA ALA A 169 4.92 10.06 -7.38
C ALA A 169 5.45 11.33 -6.73
N ALA A 170 6.11 11.21 -5.57
CA ALA A 170 6.69 12.32 -4.82
C ALA A 170 8.22 12.24 -4.83
N SER A 171 8.87 13.35 -5.21
CA SER A 171 10.33 13.44 -5.33
C SER A 171 10.90 14.33 -4.23
N VAL A 172 11.44 13.72 -3.17
CA VAL A 172 11.99 14.44 -2.01
C VAL A 172 13.51 14.40 -2.10
N GLY A 173 14.11 15.47 -2.63
CA GLY A 173 15.54 15.55 -2.84
C GLY A 173 16.03 14.47 -3.82
N ASN A 174 16.74 13.47 -3.32
CA ASN A 174 17.28 12.36 -4.11
C ASN A 174 16.34 11.15 -4.21
N TYR A 175 15.23 11.11 -3.46
CA TYR A 175 14.32 9.97 -3.43
C TYR A 175 13.10 10.17 -4.31
N ASP A 176 12.64 9.09 -4.95
CA ASP A 176 11.36 9.03 -5.64
C ASP A 176 10.45 7.98 -5.00
N TYR A 177 9.31 8.42 -4.48
CA TYR A 177 8.31 7.60 -3.80
C TYR A 177 7.05 7.46 -4.66
N ILE A 178 6.74 6.24 -5.09
CA ILE A 178 5.54 5.96 -5.90
C ILE A 178 4.48 5.30 -5.00
N PHE A 179 3.40 6.02 -4.71
CA PHE A 179 2.29 5.49 -3.92
C PHE A 179 1.14 5.04 -4.83
N ASP A 180 0.87 3.74 -4.83
CA ASP A 180 -0.31 3.14 -5.48
C ASP A 180 -1.34 2.75 -4.43
N TRP A 181 -2.57 3.25 -4.58
CA TRP A 181 -3.75 2.70 -3.93
C TRP A 181 -4.51 1.86 -4.95
N GLU A 182 -4.50 0.54 -4.76
CA GLU A 182 -5.19 -0.41 -5.63
C GLU A 182 -6.49 -0.92 -4.99
N PHE A 183 -7.58 -0.88 -5.74
CA PHE A 183 -8.88 -1.42 -5.35
C PHE A 183 -9.21 -2.61 -6.25
N GLN A 184 -9.60 -3.74 -5.64
CA GLN A 184 -9.90 -4.98 -6.33
C GLN A 184 -11.39 -5.33 -6.21
N THR A 185 -11.93 -6.01 -7.22
CA THR A 185 -13.38 -6.34 -7.26
C THR A 185 -13.81 -7.32 -6.16
N ASP A 186 -12.87 -8.04 -5.55
CA ASP A 186 -13.09 -8.95 -4.43
C ASP A 186 -13.15 -8.25 -3.06
N GLY A 187 -13.02 -6.91 -3.03
CA GLY A 187 -13.08 -6.11 -1.81
C GLY A 187 -11.71 -5.75 -1.22
N LEU A 188 -10.60 -6.19 -1.82
CA LEU A 188 -9.26 -5.89 -1.34
C LEU A 188 -8.83 -4.46 -1.68
N ILE A 189 -8.33 -3.73 -0.68
CA ILE A 189 -7.58 -2.47 -0.84
C ILE A 189 -6.10 -2.78 -0.61
N ARG A 190 -5.24 -2.47 -1.57
CA ARG A 190 -3.79 -2.67 -1.47
C ARG A 190 -3.09 -1.33 -1.59
N VAL A 191 -2.25 -1.03 -0.62
CA VAL A 191 -1.34 0.12 -0.71
C VAL A 191 0.06 -0.40 -1.04
N LYS A 192 0.68 0.14 -2.09
CA LYS A 192 2.07 -0.16 -2.45
C LYS A 192 2.87 1.13 -2.44
N VAL A 193 4.09 1.05 -1.92
CA VAL A 193 5.08 2.12 -2.00
C VAL A 193 6.27 1.59 -2.80
N GLY A 194 6.53 2.18 -3.96
CA GLY A 194 7.73 1.94 -4.74
C GLY A 194 8.82 2.95 -4.36
N LEU A 195 10.06 2.48 -4.23
CA LEU A 195 11.24 3.31 -3.97
C LEU A 195 12.12 3.35 -5.21
N SER A 196 12.47 4.55 -5.66
CA SER A 196 13.43 4.79 -6.73
C SER A 196 14.27 6.05 -6.43
N GLY A 197 14.89 6.64 -7.45
CA GLY A 197 15.73 7.81 -7.34
C GLY A 197 17.21 7.47 -7.25
N MET A 198 17.95 8.30 -6.52
CA MET A 198 19.40 8.24 -6.37
C MET A 198 19.78 8.02 -4.91
N LEU A 199 20.86 7.28 -4.67
CA LEU A 199 21.46 7.21 -3.34
C LEU A 199 21.98 8.60 -2.93
N MET A 200 21.70 9.01 -1.70
CA MET A 200 22.50 10.08 -1.09
C MET A 200 23.83 9.48 -0.67
N VAL A 201 24.92 10.12 -1.08
CA VAL A 201 26.25 9.53 -0.99
C VAL A 201 27.20 10.36 -0.13
N LYS A 202 28.10 9.66 0.54
CA LYS A 202 29.24 10.22 1.28
C LYS A 202 30.49 10.08 0.42
N GLY A 203 31.16 11.20 0.18
CA GLY A 203 32.46 11.21 -0.48
C GLY A 203 33.53 10.56 0.40
N THR A 204 34.42 9.79 -0.20
CA THR A 204 35.53 9.12 0.49
C THR A 204 36.78 9.09 -0.40
N PRO A 205 38.01 9.12 0.14
CA PRO A 205 39.21 8.90 -0.65
C PRO A 205 39.36 7.45 -1.15
N LEU A 206 38.50 6.52 -0.69
CA LEU A 206 38.56 5.11 -1.08
C LEU A 206 38.13 4.91 -2.53
N GLU A 207 39.02 4.35 -3.34
CA GLU A 207 38.73 3.86 -4.70
C GLU A 207 38.31 2.38 -4.66
N ASN A 208 38.75 1.65 -3.64
CA ASN A 208 38.46 0.23 -3.47
C ASN A 208 38.24 -0.14 -2.00
N ILE A 209 37.34 -1.10 -1.75
CA ILE A 209 37.00 -1.56 -0.38
C ILE A 209 38.20 -2.14 0.38
N HIS A 210 39.21 -2.66 -0.31
CA HIS A 210 40.45 -3.16 0.30
C HIS A 210 41.35 -2.04 0.86
N GLN A 211 41.10 -0.78 0.49
CA GLN A 211 41.79 0.38 1.06
C GLN A 211 41.16 0.83 2.39
N ALA A 212 39.97 0.31 2.73
CA ALA A 212 39.28 0.67 3.97
C ALA A 212 40.06 0.14 5.18
N PRO A 213 40.39 0.98 6.18
CA PRO A 213 41.15 0.55 7.36
C PRO A 213 40.41 -0.52 8.17
N ASN A 214 39.08 -0.37 8.32
CA ASN A 214 38.19 -1.36 8.88
C ASN A 214 36.85 -1.31 8.14
N GLN A 215 36.48 -2.40 7.47
CA GLN A 215 35.23 -2.47 6.70
C GLN A 215 34.00 -2.55 7.62
N ASP A 216 34.15 -3.15 8.81
CA ASP A 216 33.04 -3.33 9.75
C ASP A 216 32.60 -2.01 10.41
N ASP A 217 33.47 -1.00 10.42
CA ASP A 217 33.18 0.33 10.98
C ASP A 217 32.57 1.29 9.94
N MET A 218 32.41 0.86 8.67
CA MET A 218 31.84 1.72 7.64
C MET A 218 30.34 1.90 7.84
N SER A 219 29.88 3.15 7.81
CA SER A 219 28.46 3.54 7.87
C SER A 219 27.66 3.21 6.61
N GLY A 220 28.27 2.51 5.65
CA GLY A 220 27.71 2.30 4.31
C GLY A 220 28.60 1.45 3.42
N THR A 221 28.06 1.04 2.28
CA THR A 221 28.79 0.29 1.26
C THR A 221 29.49 1.23 0.28
N LEU A 222 30.72 0.93 -0.12
CA LEU A 222 31.37 1.59 -1.26
C LEU A 222 30.68 1.15 -2.57
N VAL A 223 29.83 2.01 -3.13
CA VAL A 223 29.02 1.70 -4.32
C VAL A 223 29.70 2.11 -5.63
N SER A 224 30.69 3.00 -5.55
CA SER A 224 31.56 3.40 -6.65
C SER A 224 32.88 3.92 -6.10
N GLU A 225 33.86 4.13 -6.97
CA GLU A 225 35.11 4.83 -6.61
C GLU A 225 34.75 6.15 -5.93
N ASN A 226 35.29 6.38 -4.74
CA ASN A 226 35.10 7.57 -3.92
C ASN A 226 33.69 7.79 -3.36
N VAL A 227 32.78 6.81 -3.46
CA VAL A 227 31.35 6.99 -3.14
C VAL A 227 30.84 5.90 -2.20
N ILE A 228 30.48 6.30 -0.98
CA ILE A 228 29.80 5.44 0.00
C ILE A 228 28.29 5.72 -0.04
N GLY A 229 27.49 4.67 -0.26
CA GLY A 229 26.06 4.70 -0.01
C GLY A 229 25.80 4.45 1.47
N VAL A 230 25.40 5.50 2.20
CA VAL A 230 25.20 5.44 3.65
C VAL A 230 23.96 4.62 3.97
N VAL A 231 24.06 3.72 4.96
CA VAL A 231 22.93 2.92 5.45
C VAL A 231 21.86 3.86 6.01
N HIS A 232 20.61 3.62 5.61
CA HIS A 232 19.45 4.35 6.09
C HIS A 232 18.20 3.48 5.96
N ASP A 233 17.17 3.83 6.72
CA ASP A 233 15.86 3.17 6.66
C ASP A 233 14.83 4.07 5.96
N HIS A 234 13.74 3.47 5.48
CA HIS A 234 12.54 4.18 5.05
C HIS A 234 11.34 3.64 5.82
N PHE A 235 10.85 4.41 6.80
CA PHE A 235 9.63 4.08 7.53
C PHE A 235 8.48 4.91 6.98
N ILE A 236 7.36 4.25 6.64
CA ILE A 236 6.15 4.92 6.18
C ILE A 236 5.02 4.58 7.15
N THR A 237 4.36 5.63 7.67
CA THR A 237 3.18 5.49 8.52
C THR A 237 1.93 5.84 7.72
N PHE A 238 0.91 4.99 7.80
CA PHE A 238 -0.39 5.24 7.20
C PHE A 238 -1.41 5.62 8.27
N HIS A 239 -2.24 6.60 7.95
CA HIS A 239 -3.48 6.85 8.66
C HIS A 239 -4.60 6.14 7.91
N LEU A 240 -5.22 5.16 8.55
CA LEU A 240 -6.33 4.36 8.01
C LEU A 240 -7.54 4.50 8.95
N ASP A 241 -8.42 5.44 8.64
CA ASP A 241 -9.68 5.66 9.34
C ASP A 241 -10.74 4.70 8.76
N LEU A 242 -10.85 3.53 9.38
CA LEU A 242 -11.70 2.43 8.94
C LEU A 242 -13.09 2.54 9.56
N ASP A 243 -14.11 2.59 8.69
CA ASP A 243 -15.53 2.67 9.04
C ASP A 243 -16.26 1.48 8.42
N ILE A 244 -16.00 0.27 8.94
CA ILE A 244 -16.59 -0.97 8.45
C ILE A 244 -18.09 -0.96 8.75
N ASP A 245 -18.92 -0.80 7.71
CA ASP A 245 -20.36 -0.65 7.84
C ASP A 245 -20.80 0.36 8.93
N ASN A 246 -20.17 1.54 8.95
CA ASN A 246 -20.34 2.65 9.90
C ASN A 246 -19.25 2.67 11.01
N THR A 247 -19.32 3.65 11.91
CA THR A 247 -18.23 4.05 12.82
C THR A 247 -18.03 3.15 14.06
N ASP A 248 -19.03 2.35 14.44
CA ASP A 248 -18.95 1.49 15.63
C ASP A 248 -18.11 0.25 15.34
N ASN A 249 -16.79 0.37 15.44
CA ASN A 249 -15.85 -0.69 15.09
C ASN A 249 -15.03 -1.17 16.30
N SER A 250 -14.40 -2.34 16.17
CA SER A 250 -13.50 -2.89 17.17
C SER A 250 -12.30 -3.55 16.51
N PHE A 251 -11.12 -3.37 17.09
CA PHE A 251 -9.91 -4.06 16.66
C PHE A 251 -9.80 -5.43 17.34
N VAL A 252 -9.56 -6.47 16.55
CA VAL A 252 -9.49 -7.86 17.01
C VAL A 252 -8.18 -8.47 16.57
N LYS A 253 -7.40 -8.92 17.55
CA LYS A 253 -6.22 -9.74 17.32
C LYS A 253 -6.65 -11.21 17.30
N VAL A 254 -6.37 -11.90 16.22
CA VAL A 254 -6.67 -13.33 16.05
C VAL A 254 -5.36 -14.12 16.10
N ASN A 255 -5.09 -14.78 17.21
CA ASN A 255 -3.92 -15.62 17.38
C ASN A 255 -4.18 -17.03 16.82
N LEU A 256 -3.27 -17.55 16.01
CA LEU A 256 -3.27 -18.97 15.63
C LEU A 256 -2.46 -19.77 16.66
N VAL A 257 -3.16 -20.47 17.55
CA VAL A 257 -2.53 -21.23 18.63
C VAL A 257 -2.59 -22.73 18.36
N LYS A 258 -1.51 -23.43 18.70
CA LYS A 258 -1.49 -24.90 18.73
C LYS A 258 -2.25 -25.37 19.97
N GLU A 259 -3.21 -26.27 19.78
CA GLU A 259 -3.87 -27.01 20.86
C GLU A 259 -3.54 -28.50 20.74
N GLU A 260 -3.17 -29.12 21.85
CA GLU A 260 -2.96 -30.56 21.93
C GLU A 260 -4.31 -31.26 22.06
N THR A 261 -4.44 -32.41 21.40
CA THR A 261 -5.63 -33.24 21.48
C THR A 261 -5.57 -34.12 22.72
N LEU A 262 -6.69 -34.26 23.42
CA LEU A 262 -6.76 -35.12 24.60
C LEU A 262 -6.61 -36.59 24.20
N THR A 263 -6.00 -37.38 25.08
CA THR A 263 -5.84 -38.82 24.90
C THR A 263 -7.19 -39.49 24.64
N GLY A 264 -7.28 -40.24 23.54
CA GLY A 264 -8.49 -40.98 23.14
C GLY A 264 -9.51 -40.20 22.29
N GLN A 265 -9.36 -38.89 22.09
CA GLN A 265 -10.29 -38.12 21.25
C GLN A 265 -9.99 -38.19 19.74
N SER A 266 -8.71 -38.23 19.37
CA SER A 266 -8.28 -38.29 17.97
C SER A 266 -6.94 -39.01 17.83
N PRO A 267 -6.70 -39.70 16.70
CA PRO A 267 -5.36 -40.11 16.31
C PRO A 267 -4.40 -38.93 16.08
N ARG A 268 -4.92 -37.72 15.79
CA ARG A 268 -4.09 -36.52 15.68
C ARG A 268 -3.67 -36.03 17.06
N LYS A 269 -2.38 -35.75 17.24
CA LYS A 269 -1.81 -35.25 18.49
C LYS A 269 -2.13 -33.77 18.76
N SER A 270 -2.27 -32.96 17.72
CA SER A 270 -2.57 -31.52 17.86
C SER A 270 -3.24 -30.94 16.62
N TYR A 271 -3.70 -29.69 16.74
CA TYR A 271 -4.29 -28.88 15.67
C TYR A 271 -4.09 -27.39 15.96
N LEU A 272 -4.35 -26.54 14.96
CA LEU A 272 -4.35 -25.09 15.12
C LEU A 272 -5.77 -24.57 15.37
N LYS A 273 -5.87 -23.55 16.22
CA LYS A 273 -7.14 -22.89 16.54
C LYS A 273 -6.94 -21.38 16.57
N ALA A 274 -7.91 -20.66 16.00
CA ALA A 274 -7.97 -19.21 16.09
C ALA A 274 -8.53 -18.78 17.46
N LYS A 275 -7.78 -17.99 18.22
CA LYS A 275 -8.24 -17.32 19.44
C LYS A 275 -8.35 -15.82 19.19
N ARG A 276 -9.55 -15.28 19.36
CA ARG A 276 -9.86 -13.87 19.10
C ARG A 276 -9.82 -13.08 20.40
N ASN A 277 -9.08 -11.98 20.39
CA ASN A 277 -8.98 -11.04 21.50
C ASN A 277 -9.35 -9.64 20.99
N VAL A 278 -10.42 -9.06 21.54
CA VAL A 278 -10.83 -7.68 21.21
C VAL A 278 -9.97 -6.74 22.05
N ALA A 279 -9.31 -5.77 21.40
CA ALA A 279 -8.57 -4.74 22.11
C ALA A 279 -9.56 -3.82 22.86
N ALA A 280 -9.41 -3.70 24.18
CA ALA A 280 -10.27 -2.85 25.01
C ALA A 280 -9.72 -1.43 25.13
N THR A 281 -8.40 -1.27 24.95
CA THR A 281 -7.68 0.00 25.06
C THR A 281 -6.71 0.18 23.90
N GLU A 282 -6.25 1.41 23.68
CA GLU A 282 -5.22 1.71 22.67
C GLU A 282 -3.91 0.94 22.91
N ASN A 283 -3.57 0.66 24.18
CA ASN A 283 -2.37 -0.12 24.51
C ASN A 283 -2.49 -1.57 24.04
N ASP A 284 -3.70 -2.16 24.07
CA ASP A 284 -3.93 -3.53 23.58
C ASP A 284 -3.79 -3.63 22.05
N ALA A 285 -4.01 -2.50 21.35
CA ALA A 285 -3.90 -2.38 19.91
C ALA A 285 -2.46 -2.06 19.42
N LYS A 286 -1.49 -1.90 20.32
CA LYS A 286 -0.06 -1.73 19.96
C LYS A 286 0.54 -3.08 19.59
N ILE A 287 0.66 -3.34 18.29
CA ILE A 287 1.14 -4.62 17.77
C ILE A 287 2.61 -4.52 17.35
N LYS A 288 3.44 -5.41 17.89
CA LYS A 288 4.75 -5.76 17.32
C LYS A 288 4.61 -7.05 16.53
N LEU A 289 4.76 -6.96 15.21
CA LEU A 289 4.68 -8.13 14.33
C LEU A 289 5.78 -9.13 14.67
N LYS A 290 5.44 -10.43 14.65
CA LYS A 290 6.35 -11.53 14.97
C LYS A 290 6.19 -12.66 13.96
N LEU A 291 7.29 -13.07 13.33
CA LEU A 291 7.30 -14.17 12.37
C LEU A 291 6.96 -15.53 13.01
N TYR A 292 7.28 -15.71 14.29
CA TYR A 292 7.11 -16.98 15.02
C TYR A 292 5.87 -17.02 15.93
N ASP A 293 5.02 -15.98 15.89
CA ASP A 293 3.76 -15.90 16.64
C ASP A 293 2.66 -15.38 15.70
N PRO A 294 2.17 -16.23 14.78
CA PRO A 294 1.29 -15.80 13.70
C PRO A 294 -0.04 -15.29 14.25
N SER A 295 -0.39 -14.08 13.84
CA SER A 295 -1.65 -13.43 14.19
C SER A 295 -2.24 -12.74 12.96
N GLU A 296 -3.56 -12.70 12.90
CA GLU A 296 -4.31 -11.84 11.98
C GLU A 296 -4.86 -10.64 12.77
N PHE A 297 -5.06 -9.52 12.07
CA PHE A 297 -5.54 -8.28 12.67
C PHE A 297 -6.79 -7.86 11.92
N HIS A 298 -7.93 -7.87 12.60
CA HIS A 298 -9.22 -7.54 12.00
C HIS A 298 -9.76 -6.24 12.59
N VAL A 299 -10.37 -5.40 11.76
CA VAL A 299 -11.29 -4.38 12.22
C VAL A 299 -12.69 -4.86 11.89
N ILE A 300 -13.53 -4.97 12.92
CA ILE A 300 -14.88 -5.55 12.80
C ILE A 300 -15.94 -4.53 13.17
N ASN A 301 -17.13 -4.70 12.62
CA ASN A 301 -18.35 -4.07 13.14
C ASN A 301 -19.17 -5.11 13.91
N PRO A 302 -19.25 -5.05 15.25
CA PRO A 302 -19.98 -6.04 16.04
C PRO A 302 -21.50 -5.97 15.88
N LEU A 303 -22.03 -4.83 15.42
CA LEU A 303 -23.46 -4.57 15.24
C LEU A 303 -23.97 -5.04 13.87
N LYS A 304 -23.08 -5.22 12.89
CA LYS A 304 -23.42 -5.65 11.53
C LYS A 304 -22.97 -7.08 11.29
N ARG A 305 -23.92 -7.95 10.99
CA ARG A 305 -23.67 -9.39 10.84
C ARG A 305 -24.09 -9.87 9.46
N SER A 306 -23.28 -10.76 8.90
CA SER A 306 -23.66 -11.61 7.77
C SER A 306 -24.86 -12.49 8.11
N ARG A 307 -25.49 -13.08 7.08
CA ARG A 307 -26.58 -14.06 7.23
C ARG A 307 -26.22 -15.24 8.15
N LEU A 308 -24.94 -15.59 8.26
CA LEU A 308 -24.44 -16.67 9.12
C LEU A 308 -24.12 -16.24 10.55
N GLY A 309 -24.32 -14.95 10.89
CA GLY A 309 -24.09 -14.41 12.22
C GLY A 309 -22.65 -13.95 12.50
N ASN A 310 -21.74 -14.05 11.53
CA ASN A 310 -20.40 -13.47 11.65
C ASN A 310 -20.46 -11.96 11.44
N SER A 311 -19.74 -11.19 12.26
CA SER A 311 -19.57 -9.74 12.09
C SER A 311 -19.00 -9.39 10.70
N ALA A 312 -19.33 -8.22 10.18
CA ALA A 312 -18.61 -7.64 9.04
C ALA A 312 -17.19 -7.24 9.48
N TRP A 313 -16.20 -7.38 8.60
CA TRP A 313 -14.80 -7.14 8.93
C TRP A 313 -13.94 -6.81 7.71
N ILE A 314 -12.81 -6.15 7.96
CA ILE A 314 -11.64 -6.12 7.08
C ILE A 314 -10.43 -6.67 7.84
N GLN A 315 -9.53 -7.37 7.14
CA GLN A 315 -8.29 -7.89 7.70
C GLN A 315 -7.11 -7.09 7.16
N ASP A 316 -6.25 -6.66 8.08
CA ASP A 316 -4.94 -6.14 7.73
C ASP A 316 -3.96 -7.30 7.50
N CYS A 317 -3.26 -7.24 6.37
CA CYS A 317 -2.33 -8.25 5.89
C CYS A 317 -0.97 -7.59 5.62
N PRO A 318 -0.18 -7.31 6.67
CA PRO A 318 1.14 -6.69 6.51
C PRO A 318 2.06 -7.62 5.70
N GLN A 319 2.74 -7.06 4.71
CA GLN A 319 3.71 -7.80 3.90
C GLN A 319 5.13 -7.50 4.35
N TRP A 320 5.94 -8.55 4.47
CA TRP A 320 7.39 -8.42 4.58
C TRP A 320 7.96 -8.47 3.18
N HIS A 321 8.34 -7.31 2.64
CA HIS A 321 9.20 -7.26 1.47
C HIS A 321 10.65 -7.08 1.92
N ARG A 322 11.54 -7.95 1.44
CA ARG A 322 12.97 -7.61 1.40
C ARG A 322 13.16 -6.77 0.15
N GLY A 323 13.51 -5.50 0.36
CA GLY A 323 14.08 -4.66 -0.70
C GLY A 323 15.47 -5.15 -1.09
#